data_AF-A0A139CMZ5-F1
#
_entry.id   AF-A0A139CMZ5-F1
#
_cell.length_a   1.000
_cell.length_b   1.000
_cell.length_c   1.000
_cell.angle_alpha   90.00
_cell.angle_beta   90.00
_cell.angle_gamma   90.00
#
_symmetry.space_group_name_H-M   'P 1'
#
loop_
_entity.id
_entity.type
_entity.pdbx_description
1 polymer ?
#
loop_
_entity_poly.entity_id
_entity_poly.type
_entity_poly.pdbx_seq_one_letter_code
_entity_poly.pdbx_strand_id
1 'polypeptide(L)'
;MNQRGKEYGIKFNQSKKLSNTHLALILSEYAKETGCFEAFHHRLFEAYFEDEKDIGDKEVLLQIANEVGLSKDEVKEAWQDSKWEEKLKAITQKSVVHGATGVPTFIINDEYRIVGAQPYEKFEEILKKIKRSD
;
A
#
# COMPACT_ATOMS: atom_id res chain seq x y z
N MET A 1 5.28 8.33 14.91
CA MET A 1 5.85 7.29 14.03
C MET A 1 7.33 7.02 14.31
N ASN A 2 8.17 8.04 14.48
CA ASN A 2 9.64 7.90 14.49
C ASN A 2 10.22 6.95 15.55
N GLN A 3 9.64 6.82 16.74
CA GLN A 3 10.16 5.90 17.77
C GLN A 3 9.85 4.44 17.45
N ARG A 4 8.61 4.15 17.03
CA ARG A 4 8.19 2.81 16.60
C ARG A 4 8.87 2.37 15.31
N GLY A 5 9.04 3.27 14.34
CA GLY A 5 9.73 2.96 13.08
C GLY A 5 11.20 2.55 13.29
N LYS A 6 11.91 3.23 14.19
CA LYS A 6 13.32 2.93 14.51
C LYS A 6 13.53 1.50 14.99
N GLU A 7 12.59 0.93 15.74
CA GLU A 7 12.65 -0.47 16.21
C GLU A 7 12.68 -1.46 15.03
N TYR A 8 12.15 -1.06 13.87
CA TYR A 8 12.10 -1.86 12.65
C TYR A 8 13.04 -1.35 11.54
N GLY A 9 13.96 -0.42 11.86
CA GLY A 9 14.89 0.16 10.90
C GLY A 9 14.28 1.18 9.93
N ILE A 10 13.01 1.57 10.11
CA ILE A 10 12.31 2.51 9.23
C ILE A 10 12.57 3.95 9.69
N LYS A 11 13.12 4.76 8.78
CA LYS A 11 13.42 6.18 9.06
C LYS A 11 12.28 7.07 8.57
N PHE A 12 11.28 7.27 9.43
CA PHE A 12 10.24 8.26 9.15
C PHE A 12 10.82 9.69 9.13
N ASN A 13 10.62 10.34 8.00
CA ASN A 13 10.95 11.72 7.76
C ASN A 13 10.01 12.68 8.54
N GLN A 14 10.31 13.98 8.54
CA GLN A 14 9.52 14.97 9.27
C GLN A 14 8.62 15.82 8.37
N SER A 15 8.61 15.52 7.07
CA SER A 15 7.77 16.20 6.11
C SER A 15 6.30 16.10 6.52
N LYS A 16 5.62 17.25 6.49
CA LYS A 16 4.17 17.36 6.67
C LYS A 16 3.42 17.35 5.35
N LYS A 17 4.12 17.10 4.24
CA LYS A 17 3.53 17.13 2.91
C LYS A 17 2.56 15.96 2.76
N LEU A 18 1.32 16.27 2.43
CA LEU A 18 0.30 15.27 2.11
C LEU A 18 0.27 15.10 0.59
N SER A 19 0.62 13.91 0.12
CA SER A 19 0.52 13.55 -1.29
C SER A 19 -0.88 13.07 -1.63
N ASN A 20 -1.39 13.45 -2.80
CA ASN A 20 -2.53 12.76 -3.38
C ASN A 20 -2.05 11.42 -3.95
N THR A 21 -2.45 10.32 -3.33
CA THR A 21 -1.95 8.98 -3.67
C THR A 21 -2.73 8.30 -4.79
N HIS A 22 -3.70 8.95 -5.43
CA HIS A 22 -4.59 8.30 -6.41
C HIS A 22 -3.81 7.62 -7.54
N LEU A 23 -2.89 8.36 -8.19
CA LEU A 23 -2.08 7.81 -9.28
C LEU A 23 -1.10 6.71 -8.80
N ALA A 24 -0.61 6.80 -7.57
CA ALA A 24 0.22 5.76 -6.98
C ALA A 24 -0.57 4.48 -6.70
N LEU A 25 -1.84 4.62 -6.29
CA LEU A 25 -2.77 3.50 -6.07
C LEU A 25 -3.15 2.81 -7.40
N ILE A 26 -3.39 3.58 -8.46
CA ILE A 26 -3.59 3.03 -9.81
C ILE A 26 -2.38 2.20 -10.24
N LEU A 27 -1.16 2.72 -10.09
CA LEU A 27 0.05 1.98 -10.42
C LEU A 27 0.27 0.76 -9.52
N SER A 28 -0.15 0.82 -8.26
CA SER A 28 -0.10 -0.32 -7.38
C SER A 28 -1.00 -1.46 -7.87
N GLU A 29 -2.19 -1.16 -8.40
CA GLU A 29 -3.08 -2.17 -9.00
C GLU A 29 -2.52 -2.74 -10.30
N TYR A 30 -1.89 -1.90 -11.13
CA TYR A 30 -1.18 -2.35 -12.33
C TYR A 30 0.00 -3.25 -11.98
N ALA A 31 0.85 -2.84 -11.02
CA ALA A 31 2.04 -3.58 -10.60
C ALA A 31 1.72 -4.97 -10.02
N LYS A 32 0.51 -5.18 -9.48
CA LYS A 32 0.05 -6.52 -9.06
C LYS A 32 -0.08 -7.49 -10.23
N GLU A 33 -0.49 -7.00 -11.39
CA GLU A 33 -0.71 -7.82 -12.59
C GLU A 33 0.60 -8.09 -13.35
N THR A 34 1.60 -7.23 -13.18
CA THR A 34 2.93 -7.41 -13.78
C THR A 34 3.92 -8.15 -12.87
N GLY A 35 3.52 -8.47 -11.63
CA GLY A 35 4.38 -9.11 -10.63
C GLY A 35 5.39 -8.17 -9.96
N CYS A 36 5.35 -6.87 -10.25
CA CYS A 36 6.24 -5.86 -9.68
C CYS A 36 5.71 -5.21 -8.39
N PHE A 37 4.54 -5.62 -7.88
CA PHE A 37 3.87 -4.95 -6.76
C PHE A 37 4.76 -4.81 -5.52
N GLU A 38 5.38 -5.88 -5.05
CA GLU A 38 6.18 -5.82 -3.81
C GLU A 38 7.33 -4.81 -3.92
N ALA A 39 8.08 -4.86 -5.02
CA ALA A 39 9.18 -3.93 -5.28
C ALA A 39 8.67 -2.49 -5.42
N PHE A 40 7.61 -2.27 -6.20
CA PHE A 40 7.00 -0.95 -6.39
C PHE A 40 6.48 -0.37 -5.07
N HIS A 41 5.72 -1.17 -4.31
CA HIS A 41 5.10 -0.76 -3.06
C HIS A 41 6.16 -0.44 -2.00
N HIS A 42 7.21 -1.26 -1.88
CA HIS A 42 8.33 -0.98 -0.99
C HIS A 42 9.01 0.35 -1.35
N ARG A 43 9.35 0.54 -2.63
CA ARG A 43 10.01 1.75 -3.10
C ARG A 43 9.16 3.00 -2.93
N LEU A 44 7.83 2.88 -3.11
CA LEU A 44 6.86 3.96 -2.87
C LEU A 44 6.83 4.36 -1.39
N PHE A 45 6.89 3.38 -0.48
CA PHE A 45 6.97 3.64 0.96
C PHE A 45 8.28 4.34 1.34
N GLU A 46 9.42 3.89 0.81
CA GLU A 46 10.71 4.57 1.02
C GLU A 46 10.68 6.02 0.50
N ALA A 47 10.16 6.21 -0.72
CA ALA A 47 10.03 7.53 -1.33
C ALA A 47 9.22 8.49 -0.43
N TYR A 48 8.10 8.02 0.10
CA TYR A 48 7.21 8.85 0.89
C TYR A 48 7.67 9.02 2.34
N PHE A 49 8.06 7.94 3.02
CA PHE A 49 8.37 7.95 4.45
C PHE A 49 9.83 8.24 4.76
N GLU A 50 10.78 8.00 3.86
CA GLU A 50 12.21 8.20 4.13
C GLU A 50 12.82 9.33 3.29
N ASP A 51 12.53 9.34 1.98
CA ASP A 51 13.15 10.27 1.02
C ASP A 51 12.46 11.65 0.93
N GLU A 52 11.34 11.85 1.63
CA GLU A 52 10.52 13.08 1.58
C GLU A 52 9.99 13.43 0.16
N LYS A 53 9.85 12.44 -0.72
CA LYS A 53 9.33 12.64 -2.07
C LYS A 53 7.80 12.72 -2.09
N ASP A 54 7.29 13.50 -3.05
CA ASP A 54 5.86 13.61 -3.30
C ASP A 54 5.38 12.52 -4.24
N ILE A 55 4.75 11.49 -3.70
CA ILE A 55 4.20 10.37 -4.48
C ILE A 55 2.89 10.72 -5.22
N GLY A 56 2.44 11.98 -5.16
CA GLY A 56 1.42 12.52 -6.06
C GLY A 56 2.00 13.14 -7.34
N ASP A 57 3.32 13.35 -7.41
CA ASP A 57 4.00 13.88 -8.57
C ASP A 57 4.26 12.78 -9.62
N LYS A 58 3.91 13.06 -10.88
CA LYS A 58 4.04 12.08 -11.97
C LYS A 58 5.48 11.72 -12.29
N GLU A 59 6.41 12.68 -12.22
CA GLU A 59 7.81 12.40 -12.52
C GLU A 59 8.46 11.59 -11.39
N VAL A 60 8.08 11.84 -10.13
CA VAL A 60 8.46 10.97 -9.00
C VAL A 60 7.96 9.54 -9.20
N LEU A 61 6.69 9.36 -9.58
CA LEU A 61 6.12 8.02 -9.81
C LEU A 61 6.77 7.31 -11.00
N LEU A 62 7.08 8.02 -12.08
CA LEU A 62 7.81 7.48 -13.22
C LEU A 62 9.21 7.02 -12.85
N GLN A 63 9.92 7.80 -12.01
CA GLN A 63 11.23 7.40 -11.49
C GLN A 63 11.12 6.10 -10.67
N ILE A 64 10.19 6.06 -9.71
CA ILE A 64 9.97 4.88 -8.85
C ILE A 64 9.63 3.65 -9.68
N ALA A 65 8.74 3.80 -10.65
CA ALA A 65 8.32 2.71 -11.54
C ALA A 65 9.51 2.16 -12.37
N ASN A 66 10.34 3.05 -12.91
CA ASN A 66 11.53 2.65 -13.66
C ASN A 66 12.55 1.91 -12.81
N GLU A 67 12.76 2.31 -11.55
CA GLU A 67 13.66 1.64 -10.61
C GLU A 67 13.25 0.19 -10.31
N VAL A 68 11.98 -0.15 -10.49
CA VAL A 68 11.43 -1.51 -10.28
C VAL A 68 11.10 -2.24 -11.59
N GLY A 69 11.54 -1.71 -12.73
CA GLY A 69 11.46 -2.36 -14.03
C GLY A 69 10.20 -2.07 -14.85
N LEU A 70 9.37 -1.10 -14.45
CA LEU A 70 8.21 -0.64 -15.24
C LEU A 70 8.61 0.53 -16.13
N SER A 71 8.32 0.45 -17.43
CA SER A 71 8.65 1.51 -18.38
C SER A 71 7.73 2.74 -18.24
N LYS A 72 8.24 3.88 -18.70
CA LYS A 72 7.47 5.15 -18.73
C LYS A 72 6.18 5.04 -19.55
N ASP A 73 6.19 4.24 -20.62
CA ASP A 73 5.02 4.11 -21.48
C ASP A 73 3.96 3.21 -20.84
N GLU A 74 4.36 2.09 -20.23
CA GLU A 74 3.46 1.24 -19.42
C GLU A 74 2.77 2.02 -18.30
N VAL A 75 3.52 2.84 -17.57
CA VAL A 75 2.98 3.68 -16.49
C VAL A 75 1.95 4.68 -17.00
N LYS A 76 2.23 5.32 -18.13
CA LYS A 76 1.30 6.29 -18.73
C LYS A 76 0.03 5.61 -19.24
N GLU A 77 0.16 4.44 -19.83
CA GLU A 77 -0.97 3.64 -20.28
C GLU A 77 -1.84 3.20 -19.10
N ALA A 78 -1.22 2.72 -18.02
CA ALA A 78 -1.93 2.36 -16.79
C ALA A 78 -2.72 3.55 -16.18
N TRP A 79 -2.20 4.78 -16.27
CA TRP A 79 -2.95 5.96 -15.81
C TRP A 79 -4.13 6.36 -16.70
N GLN A 80 -4.18 5.89 -17.94
CA GLN A 80 -5.25 6.20 -18.89
C GLN A 80 -6.27 5.07 -19.01
N ASP A 81 -5.90 3.85 -18.61
CA ASP A 81 -6.77 2.68 -18.65
C ASP A 81 -7.79 2.70 -17.50
N SER A 82 -9.07 2.81 -17.86
CA SER A 82 -10.19 2.85 -16.90
C SER A 82 -10.35 1.56 -16.10
N LYS A 83 -9.79 0.44 -16.56
CA LYS A 83 -9.79 -0.84 -15.83
C LYS A 83 -9.21 -0.67 -14.41
N TRP A 84 -8.13 0.08 -14.25
CA TRP A 84 -7.48 0.24 -12.94
C TRP A 84 -8.30 1.13 -12.01
N GLU A 85 -8.97 2.15 -12.57
CA GLU A 85 -9.91 2.98 -11.83
C GLU A 85 -11.10 2.16 -11.31
N GLU A 86 -11.66 1.30 -12.16
CA GLU A 86 -12.74 0.39 -11.79
C GLU A 86 -12.30 -0.61 -10.71
N LYS A 87 -11.09 -1.19 -10.85
CA LYS A 87 -10.52 -2.12 -9.87
C LYS A 87 -10.28 -1.43 -8.52
N LEU A 88 -9.70 -0.23 -8.52
CA LEU A 88 -9.47 0.56 -7.31
C LEU A 88 -10.80 0.91 -6.60
N LYS A 89 -11.81 1.31 -7.37
CA LYS A 89 -13.16 1.56 -6.85
C LYS A 89 -13.79 0.31 -6.24
N ALA A 90 -13.70 -0.83 -6.91
CA ALA A 90 -14.24 -2.09 -6.41
C ALA A 90 -13.56 -2.54 -5.11
N ILE A 91 -12.23 -2.44 -5.03
CA ILE A 91 -11.46 -2.77 -3.81
C ILE A 91 -11.81 -1.82 -2.66
N THR A 92 -11.96 -0.52 -2.95
CA THR A 92 -12.37 0.47 -1.95
C THR A 92 -13.76 0.17 -1.40
N GLN A 93 -14.73 -0.13 -2.28
CA GLN A 93 -16.09 -0.51 -1.88
C GLN A 93 -16.09 -1.79 -1.04
N LYS A 94 -15.35 -2.82 -1.48
CA LYS A 94 -15.19 -4.06 -0.73
C LYS A 94 -14.63 -3.79 0.68
N SER A 95 -13.60 -2.96 0.79
CA SER A 95 -12.98 -2.60 2.07
C SER A 95 -13.99 -1.95 3.03
N VAL A 96 -14.83 -1.04 2.52
CA VAL A 96 -15.91 -0.42 3.30
C VAL A 96 -16.95 -1.44 3.75
N VAL A 97 -17.37 -2.36 2.88
CA VAL A 97 -18.32 -3.43 3.21
C VAL A 97 -17.80 -4.33 4.33
N HIS A 98 -16.50 -4.64 4.35
CA HIS A 98 -15.88 -5.40 5.43
C HIS A 98 -15.54 -4.54 6.67
N GLY A 99 -16.00 -3.29 6.72
CA GLY A 99 -15.86 -2.40 7.88
C GLY A 99 -14.46 -1.84 8.07
N ALA A 100 -13.63 -1.78 7.02
CA ALA A 100 -12.36 -1.06 7.07
C ALA A 100 -12.61 0.45 7.06
N THR A 101 -12.43 1.10 8.21
CA THR A 101 -12.60 2.55 8.39
C THR A 101 -11.27 3.31 8.55
N GLY A 102 -10.15 2.59 8.52
CA GLY A 102 -8.80 3.15 8.60
C GLY A 102 -7.76 2.14 8.13
N VAL A 103 -6.55 2.62 7.84
CA VAL A 103 -5.44 1.80 7.37
C VAL A 103 -4.26 1.79 8.37
N PRO A 104 -3.50 0.69 8.47
CA PRO A 104 -3.80 -0.62 7.87
C PRO A 104 -4.96 -1.30 8.60
N THR A 105 -5.77 -2.07 7.87
CA THR A 105 -6.78 -3.00 8.43
C THR A 105 -6.59 -4.36 7.78
N PHE A 106 -6.58 -5.41 8.58
CA PHE A 106 -6.48 -6.80 8.14
C PHE A 106 -7.79 -7.50 8.46
N ILE A 107 -8.32 -8.23 7.48
CA ILE A 107 -9.51 -9.08 7.61
C ILE A 107 -9.07 -10.50 7.31
N ILE A 108 -9.34 -11.43 8.21
CA ILE A 108 -8.90 -12.82 8.12
C ILE A 108 -10.14 -13.72 8.20
N ASN A 109 -10.32 -14.58 7.20
CA ASN A 109 -11.48 -15.47 7.02
C ASN A 109 -12.84 -14.76 7.10
N ASP A 110 -12.92 -13.49 6.68
CA ASP A 110 -14.12 -12.63 6.77
C ASP A 110 -14.72 -12.49 8.20
N GLU A 111 -14.04 -12.98 9.23
CA GLU A 111 -14.52 -13.07 10.61
C GLU A 111 -13.67 -12.21 11.55
N TYR A 112 -12.34 -12.30 11.44
CA TYR A 112 -11.42 -11.62 12.34
C TYR A 112 -10.92 -10.33 11.71
N ARG A 113 -10.97 -9.23 12.49
CA ARG A 113 -10.51 -7.91 12.07
C ARG A 113 -9.44 -7.37 13.01
N ILE A 114 -8.31 -6.94 12.44
CA ILE A 114 -7.21 -6.26 13.13
C ILE A 114 -7.09 -4.86 12.55
N VAL A 115 -7.29 -3.83 13.38
CA VAL A 115 -7.24 -2.43 12.96
C VAL A 115 -5.97 -1.76 13.50
N GLY A 116 -5.26 -1.07 12.62
CA GLY A 116 -4.01 -0.38 12.90
C GLY A 116 -2.79 -1.29 12.90
N ALA A 117 -1.61 -0.67 13.01
CA ALA A 117 -0.34 -1.36 13.15
C ALA A 117 -0.22 -1.97 14.57
N GLN A 118 -0.79 -3.16 14.76
CA GLN A 118 -0.76 -3.91 16.00
C GLN A 118 0.55 -4.69 16.18
N PRO A 119 0.97 -5.01 17.41
CA PRO A 119 2.13 -5.86 17.67
C PRO A 119 1.98 -7.26 17.08
N TYR A 120 3.11 -7.91 16.79
CA TYR A 120 3.16 -9.25 16.19
C TYR A 120 2.38 -10.29 17.01
N GLU A 121 2.45 -10.21 18.33
CA GLU A 121 1.78 -11.10 19.28
C GLU A 121 0.25 -11.09 19.08
N LYS A 122 -0.31 -9.95 18.67
CA LYS A 122 -1.75 -9.84 18.41
C LYS A 122 -2.18 -10.63 17.18
N PHE A 123 -1.35 -10.61 16.13
CA PHE A 123 -1.56 -11.42 14.95
C PHE A 123 -1.43 -12.91 15.28
N GLU A 124 -0.40 -13.30 16.05
CA GLU A 124 -0.24 -14.68 16.49
C GLU A 124 -1.44 -15.21 17.29
N GLU A 125 -1.96 -14.42 18.24
CA GLU A 125 -3.12 -14.79 19.06
C GLU A 125 -4.33 -15.14 18.19
N ILE A 126 -4.61 -14.31 17.17
CA ILE A 126 -5.74 -14.47 16.27
C ILE A 126 -5.54 -15.66 15.34
N LEU A 127 -4.35 -15.81 14.74
CA LEU A 127 -4.05 -16.95 13.88
C LEU A 127 -4.10 -18.29 14.64
N LYS A 128 -3.67 -18.31 15.92
CA LYS A 128 -3.81 -19.49 16.80
C LYS A 128 -5.27 -19.82 17.11
N LYS A 129 -6.16 -18.82 17.22
CA LYS A 129 -7.61 -19.04 17.41
C LYS A 129 -8.23 -19.66 16.16
N ILE A 130 -7.90 -19.14 14.98
CA ILE A 130 -8.39 -19.67 13.69
C ILE A 130 -8.01 -21.15 13.53
N LYS A 131 -6.74 -21.50 13.72
CA LYS A 131 -6.25 -22.88 13.61
C LYS A 131 -6.95 -23.88 14.55
N ARG A 132 -7.57 -23.42 15.64
CA ARG A 132 -8.28 -24.26 16.61
C ARG A 132 -9.77 -24.40 16.32
N SER A 133 -10.31 -23.59 15.42
CA SER A 133 -11.71 -23.58 15.02
C SER A 133 -11.97 -24.39 13.74
N ASP A 134 -10.92 -24.92 13.11
CA ASP A 134 -10.92 -25.94 12.05
C ASP A 134 -10.72 -27.35 12.64
#